data_AF-A0A4P5S3E4-F1
#
_entry.id   AF-A0A4P5S3E4-F1
#
_cell.length_a   1.000
_cell.length_b   1.000
_cell.length_c   1.000
_cell.angle_alpha   90.00
_cell.angle_beta   90.00
_cell.angle_gamma   90.00
#
_symmetry.space_group_name_H-M   'P 1'
#
loop_
_entity.id
_entity.type
_entity.pdbx_description
1 polymer ?
#
loop_
_entity_poly.entity_id
_entity_poly.type
_entity_poly.pdbx_seq_one_letter_code
_entity_poly.pdbx_strand_id
1 'polypeptide(L)'
;MANIKSQKKRILTNAKSADRNKAVKSELRTRVKNALATVGTESNEEDLRLALKRLDMAAAKGIIHKNQAARRKSRLTRRINAAG
;
A
#
# COMPACT_ATOMS: atom_id res chain seq x y z
N MET A 1 -25.22 17.56 -7.06
CA MET A 1 -26.20 16.57 -6.55
C MET A 1 -26.53 15.60 -7.68
N ALA A 2 -26.50 14.28 -7.44
CA ALA A 2 -26.93 13.31 -8.44
C ALA A 2 -28.46 13.23 -8.44
N ASN A 3 -29.09 13.40 -9.60
CA ASN A 3 -30.56 13.37 -9.70
C ASN A 3 -31.08 11.96 -10.01
N ILE A 4 -30.27 11.13 -10.68
CA ILE A 4 -30.62 9.74 -11.02
C ILE A 4 -30.37 8.82 -9.81
N LYS A 5 -31.32 7.93 -9.49
CA LYS A 5 -31.23 6.97 -8.36
C LYS A 5 -29.94 6.15 -8.39
N SER A 6 -29.55 5.65 -9.56
CA SER A 6 -28.32 4.87 -9.75
C SER A 6 -27.06 5.68 -9.42
N GLN A 7 -27.02 6.96 -9.80
CA GLN A 7 -25.90 7.86 -9.52
C GLN A 7 -25.80 8.19 -8.02
N LYS A 8 -26.93 8.45 -7.34
CA LYS A 8 -26.96 8.63 -5.87
C LYS A 8 -26.34 7.42 -5.16
N LYS A 9 -26.71 6.21 -5.59
CA LYS A 9 -26.14 4.95 -5.07
C LYS A 9 -24.63 4.87 -5.33
N ARG A 10 -24.17 5.22 -6.55
CA ARG A 10 -22.75 5.21 -6.90
C ARG A 10 -21.93 6.15 -6.02
N ILE A 11 -22.41 7.35 -5.72
CA ILE A 11 -21.74 8.29 -4.81
C ILE A 11 -21.50 7.64 -3.44
N LEU A 12 -22.53 7.02 -2.86
CA LEU A 12 -22.43 6.37 -1.55
C LEU A 12 -21.45 5.18 -1.56
N THR A 13 -21.49 4.33 -2.58
CA THR A 13 -20.57 3.17 -2.69
C THR A 13 -19.13 3.59 -2.96
N ASN A 14 -18.95 4.67 -3.72
CA ASN A 14 -17.63 5.22 -4.05
C ASN A 14 -16.99 5.84 -2.81
N ALA A 15 -17.74 6.60 -2.01
CA ALA A 15 -17.24 7.16 -0.75
C ALA A 15 -16.73 6.06 0.20
N LYS A 16 -17.54 5.03 0.44
CA LYS A 16 -17.14 3.86 1.27
C LYS A 16 -15.88 3.16 0.76
N SER A 17 -15.73 3.07 -0.56
CA SER A 17 -14.54 2.44 -1.16
C SER A 17 -13.32 3.35 -1.13
N ALA A 18 -13.52 4.66 -1.28
CA ALA A 18 -12.46 5.66 -1.18
C ALA A 18 -11.87 5.68 0.23
N ASP A 19 -12.69 5.63 1.28
CA ASP A 19 -12.24 5.62 2.67
C ASP A 19 -11.40 4.38 3.01
N ARG A 20 -11.88 3.19 2.61
CA ARG A 20 -11.11 1.93 2.75
C ARG A 20 -9.78 2.01 2.01
N ASN A 21 -9.78 2.49 0.77
CA ASN A 21 -8.57 2.62 -0.04
C ASN A 21 -7.60 3.65 0.52
N LYS A 22 -8.11 4.73 1.13
CA LYS A 22 -7.29 5.75 1.80
C LYS A 22 -6.52 5.14 2.96
N ALA A 23 -7.18 4.37 3.83
CA ALA A 23 -6.56 3.69 4.96
C ALA A 23 -5.48 2.69 4.52
N VAL A 24 -5.74 1.88 3.49
CA VAL A 24 -4.74 0.94 2.96
C VAL A 24 -3.56 1.70 2.35
N LYS A 25 -3.80 2.77 1.59
CA LYS A 25 -2.73 3.57 0.99
C LYS A 25 -1.86 4.27 2.05
N SER A 26 -2.43 4.74 3.15
CA SER A 26 -1.65 5.29 4.27
C SER A 26 -0.84 4.21 4.97
N GLU A 27 -1.44 3.05 5.25
CA GLU A 27 -0.74 1.90 5.85
C GLU A 27 0.49 1.51 5.02
N LEU A 28 0.33 1.37 3.69
CA LEU A 28 1.44 1.02 2.79
C LEU A 28 2.60 2.02 2.86
N ARG A 29 2.31 3.32 2.94
CA ARG A 29 3.35 4.34 3.06
C ARG A 29 4.10 4.21 4.39
N THR A 30 3.37 4.00 5.49
CA THR A 30 3.97 3.81 6.81
C THR A 30 4.86 2.58 6.85
N ARG A 31 4.39 1.42 6.35
CA ARG A 31 5.21 0.18 6.36
C ARG A 31 6.48 0.31 5.53
N VAL A 32 6.40 0.96 4.36
CA VAL A 32 7.59 1.23 3.54
C VAL A 32 8.56 2.18 4.25
N LYS A 33 8.05 3.20 4.96
CA LYS A 33 8.89 4.11 5.75
C LYS A 33 9.57 3.38 6.92
N ASN A 34 8.83 2.54 7.63
CA ASN A 34 9.36 1.77 8.77
C ASN A 34 10.49 0.83 8.32
N ALA A 35 10.28 0.05 7.26
CA ALA A 35 11.31 -0.85 6.71
C ALA A 35 12.59 -0.12 6.24
N LEU A 36 12.50 1.17 5.91
CA LEU A 36 13.68 2.00 5.61
C LEU A 36 14.34 2.58 6.87
N ALA A 37 13.57 2.80 7.93
CA ALA A 37 14.06 3.37 9.18
C ALA A 37 14.73 2.32 10.08
N THR A 38 14.33 1.05 9.97
CA THR A 38 14.88 -0.05 10.78
C THR A 38 16.08 -0.72 10.13
N VAL A 39 16.65 -0.16 9.05
CA VAL A 39 17.85 -0.72 8.42
C VAL A 39 19.02 -0.74 9.41
N GLY A 40 19.66 -1.90 9.56
CA GLY A 40 20.75 -2.13 10.51
C GLY A 40 20.30 -2.57 11.91
N THR A 41 19.00 -2.69 12.18
CA THR A 41 18.48 -3.29 13.42
C THR A 41 17.96 -4.71 13.20
N GLU A 42 17.84 -5.49 14.28
CA GLU A 42 17.30 -6.86 14.24
C GLU A 42 15.85 -6.91 13.72
N SER A 43 15.08 -5.84 13.90
CA SER A 43 13.67 -5.75 13.47
C SER A 43 13.49 -5.52 11.96
N ASN A 44 14.57 -5.21 11.23
CA ASN A 44 14.49 -4.87 9.80
C ASN A 44 13.84 -5.97 8.96
N GLU A 45 14.22 -7.23 9.21
CA GLU A 45 13.73 -8.34 8.40
C GLU A 45 12.21 -8.52 8.52
N GLU A 46 11.68 -8.37 9.73
CA GLU A 46 10.24 -8.48 9.99
C GLU A 46 9.47 -7.34 9.33
N ASP A 47 9.96 -6.11 9.48
CA ASP A 47 9.36 -4.92 8.86
C ASP A 47 9.37 -5.01 7.34
N LEU A 48 10.47 -5.48 6.76
CA LEU A 48 10.59 -5.72 5.32
C LEU A 48 9.58 -6.77 4.87
N ARG A 49 9.55 -7.95 5.51
CA ARG A 49 8.59 -9.02 5.18
C ARG A 49 7.16 -8.51 5.22
N LEU A 50 6.83 -7.71 6.23
CA LEU A 50 5.52 -7.15 6.45
C LEU A 50 5.15 -6.09 5.40
N ALA A 51 6.07 -5.22 5.02
CA ALA A 51 5.89 -4.25 3.95
C ALA A 51 5.67 -4.93 2.59
N LEU A 52 6.45 -5.97 2.28
CA LEU A 52 6.30 -6.75 1.05
C LEU A 52 4.94 -7.46 0.97
N LYS A 53 4.55 -8.16 2.05
CA LYS A 53 3.25 -8.83 2.15
C LYS A 53 2.10 -7.85 1.93
N ARG A 54 2.15 -6.66 2.53
CA ARG A 54 1.09 -5.64 2.40
C ARG A 54 1.01 -5.08 0.98
N LEU A 55 2.14 -4.86 0.30
CA LEU A 55 2.16 -4.43 -1.10
C LEU A 55 1.50 -5.46 -2.03
N ASP A 56 1.79 -6.75 -1.85
CA ASP A 56 1.23 -7.82 -2.66
C ASP A 56 -0.28 -7.99 -2.41
N MET A 57 -0.71 -7.94 -1.14
CA MET A 57 -2.14 -7.98 -0.81
C MET A 57 -2.91 -6.78 -1.37
N ALA A 58 -2.32 -5.60 -1.39
CA ALA A 58 -2.95 -4.42 -1.98
C ALA A 58 -3.06 -4.52 -3.51
N ALA A 59 -2.11 -5.20 -4.17
CA ALA A 59 -2.19 -5.50 -5.60
C ALA A 59 -3.27 -6.55 -5.89
N ALA A 60 -3.31 -7.63 -5.12
CA ALA A 60 -4.33 -8.69 -5.24
C ALA A 60 -5.75 -8.14 -5.06
N LYS A 61 -5.94 -7.18 -4.14
CA LYS A 61 -7.23 -6.49 -3.92
C LYS A 61 -7.54 -5.39 -4.93
N GLY A 62 -6.68 -5.16 -5.94
CA GLY A 62 -6.88 -4.13 -6.96
C GLY A 62 -6.77 -2.69 -6.46
N ILE A 63 -6.24 -2.47 -5.25
CA ILE A 63 -6.11 -1.12 -4.66
C ILE A 63 -4.93 -0.37 -5.31
N ILE A 64 -3.89 -1.11 -5.68
CA ILE A 64 -2.75 -0.64 -6.47
C ILE A 64 -2.54 -1.57 -7.67
N HIS A 65 -2.01 -1.02 -8.76
CA HIS A 65 -1.70 -1.85 -9.93
C HIS A 65 -0.53 -2.81 -9.64
N LYS A 66 -0.53 -4.01 -10.22
CA LYS A 66 0.55 -5.01 -10.07
C LYS A 66 1.94 -4.43 -10.35
N ASN A 67 2.08 -3.63 -11.41
CA ASN A 67 3.35 -2.96 -11.75
C ASN A 67 3.75 -1.88 -10.72
N GLN A 68 2.77 -1.26 -10.05
CA GLN A 68 3.07 -0.33 -8.96
C GLN A 68 3.62 -1.07 -7.74
N ALA A 69 3.04 -2.22 -7.38
CA ALA A 69 3.56 -3.06 -6.31
C ALA A 69 4.97 -3.58 -6.63
N ALA A 70 5.18 -4.14 -7.83
CA ALA A 70 6.47 -4.64 -8.30
C ALA A 70 7.56 -3.54 -8.27
N ARG A 71 7.26 -2.34 -8.78
CA ARG A 71 8.20 -1.20 -8.72
C ARG A 71 8.55 -0.80 -7.29
N ARG A 72 7.57 -0.78 -6.38
CA ARG A 72 7.82 -0.43 -4.97
C ARG A 72 8.66 -1.49 -4.26
N LYS A 73 8.37 -2.78 -4.49
CA LYS A 73 9.15 -3.91 -3.99
C LYS A 73 10.60 -3.85 -4.45
N SER A 74 10.83 -3.66 -5.77
CA SER A 74 12.16 -3.54 -6.34
C SER A 74 12.96 -2.34 -5.80
N ARG A 75 12.30 -1.18 -5.64
CA ARG A 75 12.96 0.01 -5.09
C ARG A 75 13.30 -0.13 -3.61
N LEU A 76 12.41 -0.73 -2.81
CA LEU A 76 12.63 -0.94 -1.39
C LEU A 76 13.82 -1.88 -1.15
N THR A 77 13.79 -3.05 -1.78
CA THR A 77 14.86 -4.06 -1.69
C THR A 77 16.20 -3.50 -2.13
N ARG A 78 16.26 -2.79 -3.28
CA ARG A 78 17.50 -2.16 -3.74
C ARG A 78 18.06 -1.15 -2.74
N ARG A 79 17.21 -0.37 -2.08
CA ARG A 79 17.66 0.62 -1.09
C ARG A 79 18.20 -0.04 0.17
N ILE A 80 17.53 -1.07 0.67
CA ILE A 80 17.97 -1.78 1.87
C ILE A 80 19.29 -2.51 1.59
N ASN A 81 19.41 -3.19 0.43
CA ASN A 81 20.63 -3.88 0.05
C ASN A 81 21.83 -2.96 -0.24
N ALA A 82 21.59 -1.68 -0.52
CA ALA A 82 22.65 -0.69 -0.72
C ALA A 82 23.02 0.05 0.58
N ALA A 83 22.20 -0.08 1.62
CA ALA A 83 22.38 0.58 2.91
C ALA A 83 22.88 -0.37 4.01
N GLY A 84 22.72 -1.68 3.82
CA GLY A 84 23.46 -2.72 4.55
C GLY A 84 24.73 -3.09 3.80
#